data_AF-S7R7A2-F1
#
_entry.id   AF-S7R7A2-F1
#
_cell.length_a   1.000
_cell.length_b   1.000
_cell.length_c   1.000
_cell.angle_alpha   90.00
_cell.angle_beta   90.00
_cell.angle_gamma   90.00
#
_symmetry.space_group_name_H-M   'P 1'
#
loop_
_entity.id
_entity.type
_entity.pdbx_description
1 polymer ?
#
loop_
_entity_poly.entity_id
_entity_poly.type
_entity_poly.pdbx_seq_one_letter_code
_entity_poly.pdbx_strand_id
1 'polypeptide(L)'
;MRPSPIPATLLSLLSAWLLLPFAVHASYFEITAPSNGTQWVNGQANPVTWKKGLLDGITSFDVELARLSQDGLLYAAKDVPADSSSLNIFLQDVPAADDYFLLFLNSTHGVMYTVSDKFSVVASGSSVSSSLQPAASAPTVSIVGGPNPTNAFSTTFPPSANGVQAWAVVQGSVMQMGAVATVLAISLLSGALAVL
;
A
#
# COMPACT_ATOMS: atom_id res chain seq x y z
N MET A 1 2.06 -49.80 28.23
CA MET A 1 2.72 -49.03 27.16
C MET A 1 2.78 -47.57 27.59
N ARG A 2 3.99 -47.03 27.79
CA ARG A 2 4.19 -45.64 28.22
C ARG A 2 4.45 -44.81 26.97
N PRO A 3 3.70 -43.73 26.68
CA PRO A 3 3.94 -42.93 25.49
C PRO A 3 5.32 -42.27 25.57
N SER A 4 6.10 -42.42 24.49
CA SER A 4 7.41 -41.79 24.34
C SER A 4 7.24 -40.25 24.34
N PRO A 5 8.06 -39.49 25.10
CA PRO A 5 7.95 -38.04 25.09
C PRO A 5 8.44 -37.51 23.74
N ILE A 6 7.60 -36.70 23.08
CA ILE A 6 7.99 -35.96 21.88
C ILE A 6 9.21 -35.09 22.23
N PRO A 7 10.31 -35.14 21.44
CA PRO A 7 11.47 -34.30 21.70
C PRO A 7 11.08 -32.83 21.71
N ALA A 8 11.48 -32.08 22.73
CA ALA A 8 11.16 -30.65 22.86
C ALA A 8 11.61 -29.83 21.62
N THR A 9 12.64 -30.29 20.93
CA THR A 9 13.13 -29.71 19.68
C THR A 9 12.14 -29.87 18.52
N LEU A 10 11.47 -31.02 18.40
CA LEU A 10 10.44 -31.26 17.38
C LEU A 10 9.20 -30.41 17.66
N LEU A 11 8.81 -30.27 18.93
CA LEU A 11 7.68 -29.43 19.32
C LEU A 11 7.97 -27.92 19.11
N SER A 12 9.20 -27.48 19.37
CA SER A 12 9.64 -26.10 19.07
C SER A 12 9.68 -25.81 17.57
N LEU A 13 10.19 -26.74 16.75
CA LEU A 13 10.19 -26.61 15.29
C LEU A 13 8.76 -26.57 14.73
N LEU A 14 7.88 -27.46 15.19
CA LEU A 14 6.47 -27.48 14.77
C LEU A 14 5.75 -26.19 15.19
N SER A 15 6.01 -25.69 16.40
CA SER A 15 5.41 -24.45 16.91
C SER A 15 5.91 -23.21 16.17
N ALA A 16 7.21 -23.11 15.88
CA ALA A 16 7.76 -22.05 15.04
C ALA A 16 7.17 -22.09 13.61
N TRP A 17 6.88 -23.28 13.10
CA TRP A 17 6.31 -23.48 11.76
C TRP A 17 4.81 -23.18 11.67
N LEU A 18 4.05 -23.52 12.71
CA LEU A 18 2.64 -23.14 12.86
C LEU A 18 2.44 -21.63 13.05
N LEU A 19 3.46 -20.92 13.55
CA LEU A 19 3.40 -19.48 13.80
C LEU A 19 3.90 -18.61 12.63
N LEU A 20 4.61 -19.19 11.64
CA LEU A 20 5.06 -18.50 10.43
C LEU A 20 3.94 -17.81 9.62
N PRO A 21 2.74 -18.38 9.40
CA PRO A 21 1.66 -17.68 8.70
C PRO A 21 1.13 -16.46 9.47
N PHE A 22 1.29 -16.41 10.80
CA PHE A 22 0.93 -15.23 11.60
C PHE A 22 1.96 -14.10 11.50
N ALA A 23 3.18 -14.37 11.04
CA ALA A 23 4.19 -13.34 10.79
C ALA A 23 3.94 -12.57 9.49
N VAL A 24 3.04 -13.04 8.62
CA VAL A 24 2.75 -12.47 7.30
C VAL A 24 1.50 -11.56 7.33
N HIS A 25 1.36 -10.70 8.34
CA HIS A 25 0.27 -9.73 8.38
C HIS A 25 0.74 -8.39 8.96
N ALA A 26 1.69 -7.75 8.28
CA ALA A 26 1.89 -6.32 8.34
C ALA A 26 2.04 -5.81 6.91
N SER A 27 0.92 -5.72 6.19
CA SER A 27 0.84 -5.04 4.89
C SER A 27 1.17 -3.56 5.12
N TYR A 28 2.42 -3.20 4.86
CA TYR A 28 2.91 -1.83 5.02
C TYR A 28 2.57 -1.02 3.77
N PHE A 29 1.62 -0.09 3.85
CA PHE A 29 1.39 0.88 2.79
C PHE A 29 1.32 2.27 3.44
N GLU A 30 2.34 3.08 3.21
CA GLU A 30 2.51 4.38 3.86
C GLU A 30 2.68 5.48 2.82
N ILE A 31 1.94 6.57 2.98
CA ILE A 31 2.17 7.81 2.23
C ILE A 31 3.36 8.52 2.89
N THR A 32 4.45 8.69 2.14
CA THR A 32 5.67 9.37 2.61
C THR A 32 5.68 10.86 2.28
N ALA A 33 4.87 11.30 1.32
CA ALA A 33 4.59 12.70 1.07
C ALA A 33 3.15 12.87 0.56
N PRO A 34 2.39 13.88 1.05
CA PRO A 34 2.82 14.94 1.96
C PRO A 34 2.97 14.44 3.41
N SER A 35 3.87 15.08 4.15
CA SER A 35 4.08 14.86 5.59
C SER A 35 3.60 16.07 6.41
N ASN A 36 3.58 15.94 7.74
CA ASN A 36 3.20 17.04 8.62
C ASN A 36 3.98 18.33 8.32
N GLY A 37 3.25 19.45 8.15
CA GLY A 37 3.84 20.75 7.82
C GLY A 37 4.14 20.97 6.33
N THR A 38 3.82 20.00 5.47
CA THR A 38 3.88 20.19 4.01
C THR A 38 2.86 21.25 3.57
N GLN A 39 3.28 22.10 2.64
CA GLN A 39 2.42 23.10 2.00
C GLN A 39 2.41 22.87 0.50
N TRP A 40 1.22 22.56 -0.03
CA TRP A 40 0.96 22.46 -1.46
C TRP A 40 0.50 23.78 -2.01
N VAL A 41 0.96 24.14 -3.21
CA VAL A 41 0.69 25.45 -3.81
C VAL A 41 -0.25 25.27 -4.99
N ASN A 42 -1.30 26.09 -5.05
CA ASN A 42 -2.14 26.18 -6.24
C ASN A 42 -1.34 26.64 -7.46
N GLY A 43 -1.68 26.15 -8.64
CA GLY A 43 -0.98 26.40 -9.89
C GLY A 43 0.36 25.68 -10.01
N GLN A 44 0.64 24.70 -9.14
CA GLN A 44 1.86 23.90 -9.15
C GLN A 44 1.55 22.41 -9.09
N ALA A 45 2.47 21.60 -9.60
CA ALA A 45 2.47 20.16 -9.40
C ALA A 45 3.07 19.84 -8.03
N ASN A 46 2.31 19.13 -7.21
CA ASN A 46 2.69 18.78 -5.84
C ASN A 46 2.91 17.27 -5.76
N PRO A 47 4.05 16.78 -5.25
CA PRO A 47 4.35 15.37 -5.25
C PRO A 47 3.58 14.62 -4.17
N VAL A 48 3.12 13.44 -4.54
CA VAL A 48 2.62 12.38 -3.69
C VAL A 48 3.56 11.21 -3.82
N THR A 49 4.06 10.70 -2.70
CA THR A 49 4.96 9.54 -2.69
C THR A 49 4.53 8.54 -1.64
N TRP A 50 4.81 7.28 -1.88
CA TRP A 50 4.45 6.21 -0.95
C TRP A 50 5.45 5.08 -0.96
N LYS A 51 5.42 4.30 0.13
CA LYS A 51 6.12 3.03 0.27
C LYS A 51 5.13 1.91 0.43
N LYS A 52 5.45 0.79 -0.20
CA LYS A 52 4.62 -0.40 -0.30
C LYS A 52 5.42 -1.61 0.17
N GLY A 53 4.79 -2.42 1.01
CA GLY A 53 5.33 -3.67 1.54
C GLY A 53 5.19 -4.81 0.53
N LEU A 54 6.02 -5.83 0.68
CA LEU A 54 5.96 -7.00 -0.18
C LEU A 54 4.73 -7.86 0.17
N LEU A 55 4.07 -8.44 -0.85
CA LEU A 55 2.92 -9.34 -0.71
C LEU A 55 1.71 -8.74 0.04
N ASP A 56 1.48 -7.43 -0.06
CA ASP A 56 0.33 -6.76 0.57
C ASP A 56 -1.01 -6.97 -0.19
N GLY A 57 -0.97 -7.52 -1.40
CA GLY A 57 -2.15 -7.78 -2.25
C GLY A 57 -2.73 -6.53 -2.94
N ILE A 58 -2.09 -5.36 -2.84
CA ILE A 58 -2.65 -4.09 -3.33
C ILE A 58 -2.10 -3.79 -4.73
N THR A 59 -2.83 -4.08 -5.80
CA THR A 59 -2.32 -3.87 -7.17
C THR A 59 -2.61 -2.48 -7.73
N SER A 60 -3.69 -1.86 -7.25
CA SER A 60 -4.09 -0.50 -7.59
C SER A 60 -4.86 0.12 -6.42
N PHE A 61 -4.92 1.44 -6.42
CA PHE A 61 -5.66 2.22 -5.43
C PHE A 61 -6.14 3.54 -6.05
N ASP A 62 -7.15 4.13 -5.42
CA ASP A 62 -7.68 5.44 -5.73
C ASP A 62 -7.06 6.48 -4.80
N VAL A 63 -6.91 7.70 -5.30
CA VAL A 63 -6.38 8.86 -4.57
C VAL A 63 -7.47 9.90 -4.43
N GLU A 64 -7.78 10.25 -3.19
CA GLU A 64 -8.75 11.28 -2.85
C GLU A 64 -8.15 12.28 -1.86
N LEU A 65 -8.61 13.52 -1.92
CA LEU A 65 -8.32 14.54 -0.91
C LEU A 65 -9.59 14.78 -0.09
N ALA A 66 -9.44 14.81 1.22
CA ALA A 66 -10.49 15.19 2.16
C ALA A 66 -10.05 16.38 3.01
N ARG A 67 -11.05 17.12 3.51
CA ARG A 67 -10.86 18.17 4.51
C ARG A 67 -11.58 17.78 5.79
N LEU A 68 -10.98 18.09 6.95
CA LEU A 68 -11.64 17.85 8.24
C LEU A 68 -12.80 18.82 8.51
N SER A 69 -12.71 20.05 7.99
CA SER A 69 -13.66 21.13 8.27
C SER A 69 -14.80 21.25 7.25
N GLN A 70 -14.78 20.47 6.17
CA GLN A 70 -15.82 20.49 5.15
C GLN A 70 -16.20 19.10 4.69
N ASP A 71 -17.50 18.94 4.43
CA ASP A 71 -18.03 17.72 3.82
C ASP A 71 -17.64 17.65 2.34
N GLY A 72 -17.34 16.43 1.89
CA GLY A 72 -17.03 16.13 0.49
C GLY A 72 -15.57 15.76 0.25
N LEU A 73 -15.31 15.33 -0.98
CA LEU A 73 -14.03 14.81 -1.42
C LEU A 73 -13.61 15.50 -2.72
N LEU A 74 -12.31 15.57 -2.95
CA LEU A 74 -11.76 15.84 -4.28
C LEU A 74 -11.19 14.52 -4.84
N TYR A 75 -11.77 14.04 -5.91
CA TYR A 75 -11.40 12.77 -6.55
C TYR A 75 -10.23 12.97 -7.52
N ALA A 76 -9.01 12.66 -7.07
CA ALA A 76 -7.79 12.97 -7.81
C ALA A 76 -7.50 11.94 -8.91
N ALA A 77 -7.41 10.68 -8.55
CA ALA A 77 -7.05 9.62 -9.48
C ALA A 77 -7.71 8.29 -9.11
N LYS A 78 -8.12 7.54 -10.12
CA LYS A 78 -8.66 6.19 -9.99
C LYS A 78 -7.67 5.17 -10.54
N ASP A 79 -7.59 4.01 -9.88
CA ASP A 79 -6.82 2.85 -10.34
C ASP A 79 -5.30 3.10 -10.51
N VAL A 80 -4.73 3.97 -9.67
CA VAL A 80 -3.28 4.27 -9.64
C VAL A 80 -2.50 2.97 -9.40
N PRO A 81 -1.51 2.62 -10.24
CA PRO A 81 -0.68 1.44 -10.03
C PRO A 81 0.13 1.55 -8.74
N ALA A 82 -0.03 0.57 -7.84
CA ALA A 82 0.65 0.58 -6.53
C ALA A 82 2.19 0.59 -6.64
N ASP A 83 2.72 0.05 -7.73
CA ASP A 83 4.15 -0.07 -7.98
C ASP A 83 4.81 1.22 -8.52
N SER A 84 4.05 2.27 -8.87
CA SER A 84 4.63 3.51 -9.40
C SER A 84 5.35 4.35 -8.34
N SER A 85 5.14 4.10 -7.05
CA SER A 85 5.72 4.77 -5.86
C SER A 85 5.51 6.29 -5.75
N SER A 86 5.02 6.93 -6.80
CA SER A 86 4.84 8.37 -6.87
C SER A 86 3.79 8.79 -7.90
N LEU A 87 3.19 9.96 -7.64
CA LEU A 87 2.22 10.67 -8.47
C LEU A 87 2.40 12.17 -8.22
N ASN A 88 2.22 13.02 -9.23
CA ASN A 88 2.12 14.47 -9.02
C ASN A 88 0.65 14.91 -9.11
N ILE A 89 0.23 15.80 -8.21
CA ILE A 89 -1.09 16.42 -8.24
C ILE A 89 -0.93 17.91 -8.52
N PHE A 90 -1.37 18.33 -9.71
CA PHE A 90 -1.51 19.72 -10.08
C PHE A 90 -2.81 20.28 -9.51
N LEU A 91 -2.73 21.35 -8.73
CA LEU A 91 -3.90 21.98 -8.11
C LEU A 91 -4.29 23.24 -8.88
N GLN A 92 -5.57 23.37 -9.21
CA GLN A 92 -6.14 24.53 -9.89
C GLN A 92 -7.37 25.01 -9.11
N ASP A 93 -7.32 26.21 -8.54
CA ASP A 93 -8.45 26.80 -7.81
C ASP A 93 -8.98 25.93 -6.64
N VAL A 94 -8.09 25.17 -6.00
CA VAL A 94 -8.39 24.38 -4.81
C VAL A 94 -8.39 25.30 -3.58
N PRO A 95 -9.43 25.29 -2.72
CA PRO A 95 -9.51 26.20 -1.58
C PRO A 95 -8.29 26.11 -0.66
N ALA A 96 -7.71 27.25 -0.30
CA ALA A 96 -6.60 27.27 0.63
C ALA A 96 -7.09 26.90 2.05
N ALA A 97 -6.40 25.96 2.71
CA ALA A 97 -6.68 25.51 4.08
C ALA A 97 -5.51 24.68 4.64
N ASP A 98 -5.57 24.36 5.93
CA ASP A 98 -4.53 23.63 6.68
C ASP A 98 -5.01 22.28 7.24
N ASP A 99 -6.09 21.75 6.66
CA ASP A 99 -6.83 20.60 7.16
C ASP A 99 -7.03 19.49 6.12
N TYR A 100 -6.11 19.41 5.15
CA TYR A 100 -6.16 18.41 4.08
C TYR A 100 -5.49 17.09 4.47
N PHE A 101 -6.06 15.99 3.97
CA PHE A 101 -5.52 14.63 4.04
C PHE A 101 -5.62 13.97 2.67
N LEU A 102 -4.62 13.15 2.34
CA LEU A 102 -4.72 12.19 1.25
C LEU A 102 -5.24 10.87 1.78
N LEU A 103 -6.14 10.28 1.00
CA LEU A 103 -6.74 8.99 1.25
C LEU A 103 -6.34 8.07 0.10
N PHE A 104 -5.68 6.96 0.43
CA PHE A 104 -5.46 5.86 -0.51
C PHE A 104 -6.44 4.75 -0.15
N LEU A 105 -7.32 4.41 -1.10
CA LEU A 105 -8.41 3.48 -0.87
C LEU A 105 -8.77 2.72 -2.14
N ASN A 106 -9.62 1.72 -2.02
CA ASN A 106 -10.33 1.11 -3.13
C ASN A 106 -11.79 1.50 -3.02
N SER A 107 -12.23 2.47 -3.82
CA SER A 107 -13.62 2.96 -3.78
C SER A 107 -14.64 1.89 -4.18
N THR A 108 -14.25 0.92 -5.02
CA THR A 108 -15.12 -0.19 -5.45
C THR A 108 -15.45 -1.14 -4.30
N HIS A 109 -14.48 -1.42 -3.43
CA HIS A 109 -14.63 -2.36 -2.31
C HIS A 109 -14.79 -1.65 -0.95
N GLY A 110 -14.69 -0.32 -0.90
CA GLY A 110 -14.77 0.48 0.32
C GLY A 110 -13.61 0.25 1.30
N VAL A 111 -12.44 -0.19 0.81
CA VAL A 111 -11.27 -0.50 1.67
C VAL A 111 -10.31 0.68 1.67
N MET A 112 -10.11 1.31 2.82
CA MET A 112 -9.05 2.31 2.98
C MET A 112 -7.73 1.62 3.30
N TYR A 113 -6.68 1.94 2.53
CA TYR A 113 -5.34 1.38 2.71
C TYR A 113 -4.50 2.23 3.65
N THR A 114 -4.48 3.54 3.44
CA THR A 114 -3.66 4.46 4.23
C THR A 114 -4.13 5.90 4.10
N VAL A 115 -3.70 6.74 5.05
CA VAL A 115 -4.03 8.17 5.12
C VAL A 115 -2.72 8.93 5.37
N SER A 116 -2.54 10.07 4.71
CA SER A 116 -1.36 10.91 4.95
C SER A 116 -1.42 11.61 6.31
N ASP A 117 -0.31 12.23 6.69
CA ASP A 117 -0.34 13.32 7.66
C ASP A 117 -1.20 14.49 7.15
N LYS A 118 -1.65 15.32 8.10
CA LYS A 118 -2.32 16.59 7.79
C LYS A 118 -1.34 17.53 7.09
N PHE A 119 -1.78 18.14 5.99
CA PHE A 119 -1.03 19.14 5.25
C PHE A 119 -1.91 20.34 4.88
N SER A 120 -1.29 21.36 4.29
CA SER A 120 -1.98 22.58 3.88
C SER A 120 -1.92 22.80 2.37
N VAL A 121 -2.96 23.42 1.82
CA VAL A 121 -2.98 23.98 0.47
C VAL A 121 -2.98 25.51 0.61
N VAL A 122 -2.10 26.18 -0.12
CA VAL A 122 -1.96 27.64 -0.13
C VAL A 122 -2.29 28.22 -1.50
N ALA A 123 -2.49 29.54 -1.54
CA ALA A 123 -2.81 30.26 -2.76
C ALA A 123 -1.65 30.23 -3.78
N SER A 124 -1.98 30.42 -5.07
CA SER A 124 -0.97 30.50 -6.13
C SER A 124 0.03 31.63 -5.88
N GLY A 125 1.30 31.37 -6.22
CA GLY A 125 2.39 32.33 -6.01
C GLY A 125 2.87 32.48 -4.56
N SER A 126 2.35 31.69 -3.63
CA SER A 126 2.83 31.70 -2.24
C SER A 126 4.25 31.16 -2.13
N SER A 127 5.13 31.91 -1.47
CA SER A 127 6.47 31.44 -1.11
C SER A 127 6.40 30.56 0.14
N VAL A 128 6.62 29.27 -0.01
CA VAL A 128 6.55 28.30 1.09
C VAL A 128 7.93 27.75 1.43
N SER A 129 8.22 27.61 2.72
CA SER A 129 9.55 27.19 3.22
C SER A 129 9.87 25.72 2.98
N SER A 130 8.85 24.90 2.69
CA SER A 130 8.93 23.43 2.59
C SER A 130 8.16 22.85 1.40
N SER A 131 8.14 23.55 0.25
CA SER A 131 7.55 22.94 -0.96
C SER A 131 8.39 21.75 -1.42
N LEU A 132 7.74 20.60 -1.54
CA LEU A 132 8.32 19.43 -2.17
C LEU A 132 8.34 19.65 -3.68
N GLN A 133 9.48 19.36 -4.32
CA GLN A 133 9.61 19.44 -5.76
C GLN A 133 8.80 18.32 -6.46
N PRO A 134 8.19 18.58 -7.63
CA PRO A 134 7.51 17.54 -8.39
C PRO A 134 8.41 16.33 -8.63
N ALA A 135 7.84 15.13 -8.54
CA ALA A 135 8.56 13.89 -8.84
C ALA A 135 8.78 13.78 -10.36
N ALA A 136 10.03 13.89 -10.81
CA ALA A 136 10.39 14.10 -12.22
C ALA A 136 9.89 13.03 -13.22
N SER A 137 9.67 11.80 -12.76
CA SER A 137 9.19 10.68 -13.60
C SER A 137 7.78 10.22 -13.26
N ALA A 138 7.09 10.93 -12.37
CA ALA A 138 5.74 10.58 -11.96
C ALA A 138 4.71 11.21 -12.89
N PRO A 139 3.61 10.49 -13.22
CA PRO A 139 2.49 11.07 -13.94
C PRO A 139 1.89 12.25 -13.15
N THR A 140 1.31 13.22 -13.85
CA THR A 140 0.65 14.38 -13.21
C THR A 140 -0.85 14.32 -13.46
N VAL A 141 -1.65 14.42 -12.40
CA VAL A 141 -3.11 14.53 -12.44
C VAL A 141 -3.55 15.91 -11.96
N SER A 142 -4.62 16.46 -12.53
CA SER A 142 -5.05 17.83 -12.25
C SER A 142 -6.36 17.88 -11.48
N ILE A 143 -6.38 18.48 -10.29
CA ILE A 143 -7.62 18.69 -9.53
C ILE A 143 -8.05 20.14 -9.69
N VAL A 144 -9.34 20.35 -9.95
CA VAL A 144 -9.91 21.69 -10.14
C VAL A 144 -11.03 21.95 -9.14
N GLY A 145 -10.97 23.09 -8.45
CA GLY A 145 -12.02 23.56 -7.55
C GLY A 145 -12.00 22.91 -6.16
N GLY A 146 -13.11 23.07 -5.43
CA GLY A 146 -13.29 22.53 -4.09
C GLY A 146 -13.91 21.12 -4.03
N PRO A 147 -14.13 20.59 -2.81
CA PRO A 147 -14.84 19.33 -2.61
C PRO A 147 -16.19 19.28 -3.33
N ASN A 148 -16.41 18.23 -4.12
CA ASN A 148 -17.69 18.00 -4.80
C ASN A 148 -17.96 16.49 -4.92
N PRO A 149 -18.91 15.92 -4.13
CA PRO A 149 -19.19 14.49 -4.12
C PRO A 149 -19.81 13.97 -5.42
N THR A 150 -20.22 14.85 -6.34
CA THR A 150 -20.79 14.46 -7.64
C THR A 150 -19.77 14.43 -8.77
N ASN A 151 -18.53 14.88 -8.52
CA ASN A 151 -17.48 14.86 -9.53
C ASN A 151 -16.98 13.43 -9.77
N ALA A 152 -16.63 13.15 -11.03
CA ALA A 152 -15.84 11.97 -11.36
C ALA A 152 -14.37 12.17 -10.92
N PHE A 153 -13.61 11.07 -10.87
CA PHE A 153 -12.15 11.14 -10.75
C PHE A 153 -11.56 11.94 -11.91
N SER A 154 -10.62 12.83 -11.61
CA SER A 154 -9.95 13.64 -12.63
C SER A 154 -9.18 12.77 -13.64
N THR A 155 -8.59 11.68 -13.18
CA THR A 155 -7.88 10.73 -14.04
C THR A 155 -8.23 9.30 -13.64
N THR A 156 -8.39 8.43 -14.63
CA THR A 156 -8.47 6.98 -14.42
C THR A 156 -7.30 6.34 -15.13
N PHE A 157 -6.45 5.66 -14.38
CA PHE A 157 -5.31 4.93 -14.93
C PHE A 157 -5.78 3.64 -15.59
N PRO A 158 -5.06 3.15 -16.61
CA PRO A 158 -5.36 1.86 -17.19
C PRO A 158 -5.18 0.75 -16.13
N PRO A 159 -5.93 -0.37 -16.22
CA PRO A 159 -5.83 -1.48 -15.29
C PRO A 159 -4.37 -1.95 -15.16
N SER A 160 -3.88 -2.10 -13.93
CA SER A 160 -2.54 -2.62 -13.70
C SER A 160 -2.48 -4.10 -14.13
N ALA A 161 -1.54 -4.43 -15.02
CA ALA A 161 -1.36 -5.77 -15.58
C ALA A 161 -1.04 -6.86 -14.52
N ASN A 162 -0.82 -6.47 -13.28
CA ASN A 162 -0.46 -7.34 -12.16
C ASN A 162 -1.66 -8.09 -11.55
N GLY A 163 -2.87 -7.98 -12.13
CA GLY A 163 -4.06 -8.73 -11.71
C GLY A 163 -3.98 -10.26 -11.89
N VAL A 164 -2.94 -10.79 -12.56
CA VAL A 164 -2.72 -12.24 -12.74
C VAL A 164 -1.46 -12.69 -11.99
N GLN A 165 -1.39 -12.44 -10.68
CA GLN A 165 -0.34 -12.97 -9.79
C GLN A 165 -0.60 -14.43 -9.36
N ALA A 166 -1.44 -15.18 -10.09
CA ALA A 166 -1.72 -16.59 -9.79
C ALA A 166 -0.43 -17.45 -9.76
N TRP A 167 0.61 -17.05 -10.50
CA TRP A 167 1.90 -17.75 -10.54
C TRP A 167 2.95 -17.16 -9.59
N ALA A 168 2.83 -15.89 -9.20
CA ALA A 168 3.78 -15.25 -8.30
C ALA A 168 3.61 -15.71 -6.84
N VAL A 169 2.38 -16.03 -6.43
CA VAL A 169 2.12 -16.70 -5.15
C VAL A 169 2.79 -18.08 -5.12
N VAL A 170 2.72 -18.83 -6.21
CA VAL A 170 3.41 -20.13 -6.34
C VAL A 170 4.93 -19.94 -6.33
N GLN A 171 5.44 -18.90 -6.98
CA GLN A 171 6.88 -18.59 -7.06
C GLN A 171 7.46 -18.05 -5.74
N GLY A 172 6.67 -17.35 -4.93
CA GLY A 172 7.03 -17.01 -3.55
C GLY A 172 7.04 -18.23 -2.62
N SER A 173 6.17 -19.20 -2.91
CA SER A 173 6.03 -20.43 -2.13
C SER A 173 6.90 -21.60 -2.61
N VAL A 174 7.60 -21.56 -3.75
CA VAL A 174 8.42 -22.71 -4.21
C VAL A 174 9.52 -23.10 -3.23
N MET A 175 10.15 -22.12 -2.55
CA MET A 175 11.13 -22.40 -1.50
C MET A 175 10.50 -23.06 -0.28
N GLN A 176 9.27 -22.66 0.06
CA GLN A 176 8.50 -23.24 1.16
C GLN A 176 8.01 -24.64 0.82
N MET A 177 7.52 -24.88 -0.40
CA MET A 177 7.12 -26.20 -0.90
C MET A 177 8.32 -27.16 -1.00
N GLY A 178 9.48 -26.68 -1.46
CA GLY A 178 10.73 -27.46 -1.48
C GLY A 178 11.18 -27.85 -0.07
N ALA A 179 11.08 -26.93 0.89
CA ALA A 179 11.35 -27.22 2.29
C ALA A 179 10.37 -28.26 2.87
N VAL A 180 9.07 -28.14 2.60
CA VAL A 180 8.05 -29.12 3.01
C VAL A 180 8.34 -30.51 2.42
N ALA A 181 8.65 -30.59 1.12
CA ALA A 181 8.96 -31.86 0.46
C ALA A 181 10.22 -32.54 1.07
N THR A 182 11.23 -31.74 1.42
CA THR A 182 12.46 -32.23 2.04
C THR A 182 12.20 -32.74 3.46
N VAL A 183 11.41 -32.02 4.26
CA VAL A 183 11.01 -32.46 5.60
C VAL A 183 10.21 -33.75 5.55
N LEU A 184 9.24 -33.88 4.63
CA LEU A 184 8.48 -35.11 4.44
C LEU A 184 9.36 -36.29 4.03
N ALA A 185 10.33 -36.08 3.12
CA ALA A 185 11.28 -37.11 2.73
C ALA A 185 12.13 -37.59 3.93
N ILE A 186 12.70 -36.66 4.71
CA ILE A 186 13.50 -36.99 5.90
C ILE A 186 12.65 -37.72 6.97
N SER A 187 11.39 -37.31 7.14
CA SER A 187 10.45 -37.94 8.09
C SER A 187 10.10 -39.38 7.70
N LEU A 188 9.89 -39.64 6.40
CA LEU A 188 9.60 -40.98 5.89
C LEU A 188 10.84 -41.90 5.99
N LEU A 189 12.04 -41.39 5.67
CA LEU A 189 13.29 -42.15 5.80
C LEU A 189 13.64 -42.46 7.26
N SER A 190 13.45 -41.52 8.18
CA SER A 190 13.69 -41.74 9.61
C SER A 190 12.67 -42.68 10.25
N GLY A 191 11.40 -42.61 9.84
CA GLY A 191 10.38 -43.57 10.26
C GLY A 191 10.69 -45.00 9.79
N ALA A 192 11.18 -45.16 8.56
CA ALA A 192 11.59 -46.47 8.03
C ALA A 192 12.81 -47.05 8.75
N LEU A 193 13.78 -46.21 9.14
CA LEU A 193 14.96 -46.66 9.89
C LEU A 193 14.67 -47.02 11.36
N ALA A 194 13.59 -46.49 11.93
CA ALA A 194 13.20 -46.76 13.32
C ALA A 194 12.42 -48.08 13.51
N VAL A 195 12.01 -48.72 12.41
CA VAL A 195 11.23 -49.98 12.40
C VAL A 195 12.09 -51.18 11.95
N LEU A 196 13.35 -50.93 11.56
CA LEU A 196 14.39 -51.93 11.27
C LEU A 196 15.32 -52.11 12.48
#